data_AF-A0A965T5J2-F1
#
_entry.id   AF-A0A965T5J2-F1
#
_cell.length_a   1.000
_cell.length_b   1.000
_cell.length_c   1.000
_cell.angle_alpha   90.00
_cell.angle_beta   90.00
_cell.angle_gamma   90.00
#
_symmetry.space_group_name_H-M   'P 1'
#
loop_
_entity.id
_entity.type
_entity.pdbx_description
1 polymer ?
#
loop_
_entity_poly.entity_id
_entity_poly.type
_entity_poly.pdbx_seq_one_letter_code
_entity_poly.pdbx_strand_id
1 'polypeptide(L)'
;VAGVYIFLYFSERILLVFFGFILLILSIRLIFFDKYKIPKFVKHKFLFFGAISQGAFGIGGPFIVSFINDDFKSKSALRATMALYFVFCNIIRIIQMYFSKILKIDFFAGILWTIIPVFIAIFFGHKVHLKISDKTFKLGVAIITLMASINFMFKAFYR
;
A
#
# COMPACT_ATOMS: atom_id res chain seq x y z
N VAL A 1 -5.75 -6.90 -11.86
CA VAL A 1 -4.34 -6.56 -11.57
C VAL A 1 -3.53 -7.85 -11.46
N ALA A 2 -2.38 -7.95 -12.13
CA ALA A 2 -1.59 -9.19 -12.19
C ALA A 2 -1.18 -9.75 -10.82
N GLY A 3 -0.97 -8.88 -9.82
CA GLY A 3 -0.62 -9.29 -8.46
C GLY A 3 -1.66 -10.19 -7.77
N VAL A 4 -2.93 -10.18 -8.21
CA VAL A 4 -3.93 -11.10 -7.66
C VAL A 4 -3.53 -12.55 -7.91
N TYR A 5 -2.96 -12.89 -9.07
CA TYR A 5 -2.51 -14.26 -9.34
C TYR A 5 -1.40 -14.70 -8.37
N ILE A 6 -0.51 -13.79 -7.96
CA ILE A 6 0.49 -14.09 -6.93
C ILE A 6 -0.19 -14.42 -5.60
N PHE A 7 -1.23 -13.68 -5.24
CA PHE A 7 -2.03 -13.97 -4.04
C PHE A 7 -2.76 -15.32 -4.13
N LEU A 8 -3.19 -15.75 -5.32
CA LEU A 8 -3.95 -17.00 -5.52
C LEU A 8 -3.08 -18.26 -5.49
N TYR A 9 -1.88 -18.20 -6.08
CA TYR A 9 -1.08 -19.40 -6.34
C TYR A 9 0.08 -19.62 -5.35
N PHE A 10 0.47 -18.59 -4.58
CA PHE A 10 1.57 -18.71 -3.62
C PHE A 10 1.06 -19.07 -2.23
N SER A 11 1.87 -19.80 -1.48
CA SER A 11 1.54 -20.14 -0.09
C SER A 11 1.51 -18.88 0.79
N GLU A 12 0.66 -18.89 1.82
CA GLU A 12 0.53 -17.80 2.79
C GLU A 12 1.88 -17.41 3.38
N ARG A 13 2.72 -18.40 3.71
CA ARG A 13 4.07 -18.17 4.25
C ARG A 13 4.94 -17.34 3.31
N ILE A 14 5.02 -17.73 2.03
CA ILE A 14 5.82 -16.99 1.04
C ILE A 14 5.27 -15.58 0.88
N LEU A 15 3.94 -15.45 0.86
CA LEU A 15 3.25 -14.19 0.72
C LEU A 15 3.53 -13.24 1.90
N LEU A 16 3.54 -13.74 3.14
CA LEU A 16 3.89 -12.99 4.35
C LEU A 16 5.36 -12.55 4.37
N VAL A 17 6.30 -13.44 4.01
CA VAL A 17 7.73 -13.09 3.90
C VAL A 17 7.93 -12.01 2.84
N PHE A 18 7.36 -12.19 1.66
CA PHE A 18 7.46 -11.25 0.55
C PHE A 18 6.89 -9.87 0.95
N PHE A 19 5.73 -9.86 1.61
CA PHE A 19 5.11 -8.63 2.09
C PHE A 19 5.96 -7.93 3.14
N GLY A 20 6.45 -8.67 4.14
CA GLY A 20 7.34 -8.13 5.16
C GLY A 20 8.61 -7.52 4.55
N PHE A 21 9.23 -8.20 3.59
CA PHE A 21 10.42 -7.70 2.89
C PHE A 21 10.14 -6.40 2.10
N ILE A 22 9.00 -6.33 1.41
CA ILE A 22 8.54 -5.12 0.72
C ILE A 22 8.42 -3.94 1.70
N LEU A 23 7.74 -4.14 2.83
CA LEU A 23 7.55 -3.09 3.84
C LEU A 23 8.89 -2.67 4.48
N LEU A 24 9.81 -3.62 4.69
CA LEU A 24 11.14 -3.34 5.22
C LEU A 24 11.91 -2.39 4.28
N ILE A 25 11.96 -2.69 2.97
CA ILE A 25 12.60 -1.81 1.97
C ILE A 25 11.97 -0.41 2.00
N LEU A 26 10.64 -0.33 2.11
CA LEU A 26 9.90 0.93 2.16
C LEU A 26 10.29 1.76 3.38
N SER A 27 10.31 1.15 4.57
CA SER A 27 10.71 1.82 5.81
C SER A 27 12.15 2.34 5.75
N ILE A 28 13.10 1.53 5.26
CA ILE A 28 14.50 1.93 5.09
C ILE A 28 14.59 3.12 4.13
N ARG A 29 13.87 3.06 3.01
CA ARG A 29 13.85 4.16 2.03
C ARG A 29 13.31 5.46 2.65
N LEU A 30 12.21 5.39 3.39
CA LEU A 30 11.61 6.57 4.03
C LEU A 30 12.54 7.21 5.07
N ILE A 31 13.36 6.42 5.76
CA ILE A 31 14.28 6.91 6.80
C ILE A 31 15.56 7.47 6.16
N PHE A 32 16.18 6.75 5.24
CA PHE A 32 17.56 7.01 4.80
C PHE A 32 17.68 7.66 3.41
N PHE A 33 16.72 7.45 2.51
CA PHE A 33 16.87 7.77 1.08
C PHE A 33 15.78 8.69 0.53
N ASP A 34 15.03 9.38 1.39
CA ASP A 34 13.90 10.26 1.01
C ASP A 34 14.29 11.37 0.02
N LYS A 35 15.55 11.81 0.00
CA LYS A 35 16.06 12.87 -0.87
C LYS A 35 16.73 12.36 -2.16
N TYR A 36 16.91 11.06 -2.31
CA TYR A 36 17.68 10.51 -3.43
C TYR A 36 16.81 10.35 -4.68
N LYS A 37 17.16 11.04 -5.77
CA LYS A 37 16.48 10.90 -7.05
C LYS A 37 16.89 9.60 -7.72
N ILE A 38 15.93 8.69 -7.86
CA ILE A 38 16.17 7.36 -8.42
C ILE A 38 16.26 7.47 -9.96
N PRO A 39 17.26 6.83 -10.62
CA PRO A 39 17.37 6.83 -12.08
C PRO A 39 16.10 6.31 -12.76
N LYS A 40 15.75 6.85 -13.94
CA LYS A 40 14.50 6.51 -14.67
C LYS A 40 14.30 5.00 -14.88
N PHE A 41 15.38 4.27 -15.18
CA PHE A 41 15.33 2.81 -15.36
C PHE A 41 14.94 2.07 -14.08
N VAL A 42 15.53 2.50 -12.95
CA VAL A 42 15.24 1.93 -11.63
C VAL A 42 13.82 2.29 -11.20
N LYS A 43 13.37 3.52 -11.46
CA LYS A 43 11.98 3.99 -11.25
C LYS A 43 10.96 3.07 -11.93
N HIS A 44 11.16 2.70 -13.20
CA HIS A 44 10.20 1.82 -13.91
C HIS A 44 10.11 0.42 -13.28
N LYS A 45 11.24 -0.18 -12.91
CA LYS A 45 11.26 -1.47 -12.21
C LYS A 45 10.51 -1.42 -10.89
N PHE A 46 10.72 -0.39 -10.08
CA PHE A 46 10.01 -0.26 -8.81
C PHE A 46 8.52 0.06 -8.98
N LEU A 47 8.12 0.79 -10.02
CA LEU A 47 6.70 0.99 -10.35
C LEU A 47 6.02 -0.34 -10.68
N PHE A 48 6.70 -1.22 -11.42
CA PHE A 48 6.22 -2.57 -11.69
C PHE A 48 6.05 -3.39 -10.41
N PHE A 49 7.04 -3.38 -9.51
CA PHE A 49 6.92 -4.00 -8.19
C PHE A 49 5.79 -3.40 -7.35
N GLY A 50 5.58 -2.08 -7.42
CA GLY A 50 4.47 -1.39 -6.76
C GLY A 50 3.12 -1.86 -7.30
N ALA A 51 2.97 -2.04 -8.61
CA ALA A 51 1.76 -2.55 -9.23
C ALA A 51 1.47 -4.02 -8.87
N ILE A 52 2.51 -4.87 -8.81
CA ILE A 52 2.39 -6.23 -8.29
C ILE A 52 1.92 -6.21 -6.83
N SER A 53 2.57 -5.40 -5.99
CA SER A 53 2.23 -5.26 -4.57
C SER A 53 0.81 -4.74 -4.37
N GLN A 54 0.36 -3.82 -5.23
CA GLN A 54 -1.02 -3.36 -5.25
C GLN A 54 -2.01 -4.50 -5.56
N GLY A 55 -1.70 -5.35 -6.54
CA GLY A 55 -2.57 -6.47 -6.88
C GLY A 55 -2.59 -7.56 -5.82
N ALA A 56 -1.42 -7.93 -5.28
CA ALA A 56 -1.29 -9.02 -4.32
C ALA A 56 -1.84 -8.63 -2.95
N PHE A 57 -1.48 -7.44 -2.46
CA PHE A 57 -1.75 -7.03 -1.08
C PHE A 57 -2.72 -5.86 -0.96
N GLY A 58 -2.86 -5.05 -2.01
CA GLY A 58 -3.56 -3.77 -1.95
C GLY A 58 -2.69 -2.61 -1.46
N ILE A 59 -1.37 -2.81 -1.36
CA ILE A 59 -0.43 -1.91 -0.66
C ILE A 59 0.71 -1.50 -1.61
N GLY A 60 0.37 -1.11 -2.84
CA GLY A 60 1.32 -0.53 -3.79
C GLY A 60 1.52 0.97 -3.64
N GLY A 61 0.66 1.62 -2.84
CA GLY A 61 0.53 3.06 -2.81
C GLY A 61 1.80 3.86 -2.49
N PRO A 62 2.48 3.60 -1.37
CA PRO A 62 3.67 4.37 -1.03
C PRO A 62 4.80 4.20 -2.04
N PHE A 63 4.92 3.04 -2.69
CA PHE A 63 5.88 2.84 -3.77
C PHE A 63 5.54 3.73 -4.95
N ILE A 64 4.31 3.58 -5.47
CA ILE A 64 3.88 4.29 -6.68
C ILE A 64 3.99 5.81 -6.46
N VAL A 65 3.47 6.31 -5.34
CA VAL A 65 3.55 7.73 -4.96
C VAL A 65 5.00 8.21 -4.91
N SER A 66 5.90 7.46 -4.27
CA SER A 66 7.30 7.86 -4.12
C SER A 66 8.12 7.80 -5.41
N PHE A 67 7.54 7.27 -6.50
CA PHE A 67 8.18 7.23 -7.81
C PHE A 67 7.56 8.20 -8.82
N ILE A 68 6.27 8.51 -8.71
CA ILE A 68 5.58 9.42 -9.64
C ILE A 68 5.39 10.83 -9.07
N ASN A 69 5.67 11.07 -7.79
CA ASN A 69 5.48 12.38 -7.15
C ASN A 69 6.08 13.54 -7.95
N ASP A 70 7.28 13.35 -8.49
CA ASP A 70 8.02 14.34 -9.27
C ASP A 70 7.37 14.65 -10.64
N ASP A 71 6.43 13.80 -11.09
CA ASP A 71 5.73 13.97 -12.36
C ASP A 71 4.49 14.90 -12.22
N PHE A 72 4.11 15.29 -11.00
CA PHE A 72 2.92 16.11 -10.74
C PHE A 72 3.28 17.54 -10.32
N LYS A 73 2.59 18.52 -10.92
CA LYS A 73 2.77 19.95 -10.62
C LYS A 73 2.32 20.37 -9.22
N SER A 74 1.41 19.62 -8.60
CA SER A 74 0.92 19.92 -7.24
C SER A 74 0.65 18.65 -6.44
N LYS A 75 0.83 18.73 -5.11
CA LYS A 75 0.47 17.64 -4.17
C LYS A 75 -1.01 17.27 -4.27
N SER A 76 -1.88 18.23 -4.61
CA SER A 76 -3.32 17.97 -4.77
C SER A 76 -3.62 17.11 -6.00
N ALA A 77 -3.02 17.45 -7.16
CA ALA A 77 -3.17 16.67 -8.39
C ALA A 77 -2.67 15.23 -8.20
N LEU A 78 -1.50 15.07 -7.56
CA LEU A 78 -0.97 13.74 -7.21
C LEU A 78 -1.95 12.93 -6.37
N ARG A 79 -2.52 13.52 -5.31
CA ARG A 79 -3.47 12.83 -4.42
C ARG A 79 -4.75 12.42 -5.14
N ALA A 80 -5.32 13.30 -5.97
CA ALA A 80 -6.52 13.00 -6.73
C ALA A 80 -6.30 11.84 -7.72
N THR A 81 -5.17 11.86 -8.45
CA THR A 81 -4.83 10.77 -9.37
C THR A 81 -4.57 9.46 -8.64
N MET A 82 -3.90 9.51 -7.49
CA MET A 82 -3.67 8.31 -6.68
C MET A 82 -4.96 7.74 -6.08
N ALA A 83 -5.89 8.59 -5.66
CA ALA A 83 -7.21 8.14 -5.21
C ALA A 83 -7.94 7.38 -6.33
N LEU A 84 -7.98 7.94 -7.54
CA LEU A 84 -8.57 7.27 -8.70
C LEU A 84 -7.86 5.95 -9.03
N TYR A 85 -6.52 5.95 -9.03
CA TYR A 85 -5.72 4.74 -9.24
C TYR A 85 -6.07 3.63 -8.23
N PHE A 86 -6.19 3.95 -6.94
CA PHE A 86 -6.53 2.97 -5.92
C PHE A 86 -7.96 2.47 -6.08
N VAL A 87 -8.93 3.36 -6.33
CA VAL A 87 -10.33 2.95 -6.57
C VAL A 87 -10.39 1.98 -7.75
N PHE A 88 -9.79 2.35 -8.88
CA PHE A 88 -9.76 1.52 -10.08
C PHE A 88 -9.12 0.15 -9.83
N CYS A 89 -7.94 0.11 -9.21
CA CYS A 89 -7.24 -1.14 -8.91
C CYS A 89 -8.03 -2.04 -7.94
N ASN A 90 -8.68 -1.45 -6.93
CA ASN A 90 -9.45 -2.21 -5.95
C ASN A 90 -10.76 -2.75 -6.53
N ILE A 91 -11.43 -2.01 -7.42
CA ILE A 91 -12.60 -2.53 -8.15
C ILE A 91 -12.21 -3.76 -8.97
N ILE A 92 -11.14 -3.67 -9.76
CA ILE A 92 -10.65 -4.81 -10.54
C ILE A 92 -10.27 -5.98 -9.63
N ARG A 93 -9.61 -5.70 -8.49
CA ARG A 93 -9.21 -6.73 -7.52
C ARG A 93 -10.43 -7.45 -6.93
N ILE A 94 -11.47 -6.72 -6.53
CA ILE A 94 -12.72 -7.30 -6.01
C ILE A 94 -13.35 -8.22 -7.06
N ILE A 95 -13.44 -7.77 -8.31
CA ILE A 95 -13.97 -8.57 -9.42
C ILE A 95 -13.16 -9.86 -9.59
N GLN A 96 -11.82 -9.77 -9.64
CA GLN A 96 -10.96 -10.95 -9.79
C GLN A 96 -11.07 -11.92 -8.61
N MET A 97 -11.13 -11.41 -7.37
CA MET A 97 -11.27 -12.26 -6.18
C MET A 97 -12.65 -12.94 -6.12
N TYR A 98 -13.70 -12.28 -6.61
CA TYR A 98 -15.03 -12.85 -6.74
C TYR A 98 -15.04 -14.02 -7.74
N PHE A 99 -14.52 -13.80 -8.96
CA PHE A 99 -14.42 -14.87 -9.96
C PHE A 99 -13.48 -16.02 -9.54
N SER A 100 -12.49 -15.74 -8.70
CA SER A 100 -11.61 -16.75 -8.11
C SER A 100 -12.25 -17.52 -6.94
N LYS A 101 -13.53 -17.24 -6.62
CA LYS A 101 -14.31 -17.85 -5.52
C LYS A 101 -13.72 -17.67 -4.12
N ILE A 102 -12.80 -16.73 -3.94
CA ILE A 102 -12.21 -16.39 -2.64
C ILE A 102 -13.07 -15.36 -1.90
N LEU A 103 -13.68 -14.43 -2.64
CA LEU A 103 -14.54 -13.39 -2.07
C LEU A 103 -16.00 -13.81 -2.15
N LYS A 104 -16.67 -13.88 -1.00
CA LYS A 104 -18.13 -14.11 -0.89
C LYS A 104 -18.85 -12.76 -0.84
N ILE A 105 -19.98 -12.61 -1.54
CA ILE A 105 -20.73 -11.34 -1.57
C ILE A 105 -21.29 -11.00 -0.19
N ASP A 106 -21.74 -11.99 0.58
CA ASP A 106 -22.29 -11.79 1.92
C ASP A 106 -21.28 -11.17 2.91
N PHE A 107 -19.98 -11.28 2.61
CA PHE A 107 -18.91 -10.62 3.37
C PHE A 107 -19.15 -9.11 3.48
N PHE A 108 -19.65 -8.47 2.41
CA PHE A 108 -19.85 -7.02 2.38
C PHE A 108 -20.90 -6.54 3.40
N ALA A 109 -21.96 -7.32 3.61
CA ALA A 109 -22.95 -7.00 4.63
C ALA A 109 -22.33 -7.00 6.04
N GLY A 110 -21.43 -7.96 6.32
CA GLY A 110 -20.73 -8.07 7.60
C GLY A 110 -19.73 -6.95 7.89
N ILE A 111 -19.21 -6.29 6.86
CA ILE A 111 -18.23 -5.19 7.01
C ILE A 111 -18.80 -3.81 6.71
N LEU A 112 -20.08 -3.67 6.35
CA LEU A 112 -20.65 -2.39 5.93
C LEU A 112 -20.52 -1.32 7.03
N TRP A 113 -20.65 -1.71 8.29
CA TRP A 113 -20.49 -0.83 9.45
C TRP A 113 -19.08 -0.20 9.53
N THR A 114 -18.06 -0.81 8.92
CA THR A 114 -16.68 -0.28 8.91
C THR A 114 -16.55 1.04 8.16
N ILE A 115 -17.56 1.43 7.36
CA ILE A 115 -17.58 2.73 6.69
C ILE A 115 -17.57 3.89 7.70
N ILE A 116 -18.22 3.72 8.85
CA ILE A 116 -18.30 4.74 9.90
C ILE A 116 -16.91 5.04 10.49
N PRO A 117 -16.17 4.04 11.04
CA PRO A 117 -14.83 4.31 11.56
C PRO A 117 -13.86 4.79 10.48
N VAL A 118 -14.04 4.43 9.20
CA VAL A 118 -13.22 4.97 8.10
C VAL A 118 -13.43 6.48 7.95
N PHE A 119 -14.67 6.97 7.92
CA PHE A 119 -14.94 8.41 7.83
C PHE A 119 -14.45 9.17 9.07
N ILE A 120 -14.61 8.58 10.26
CA ILE A 120 -14.07 9.13 11.51
C ILE A 120 -12.54 9.25 11.41
N ALA A 121 -11.86 8.18 10.99
CA ALA A 121 -10.40 8.16 10.83
C ALA A 121 -9.91 9.18 9.80
N ILE A 122 -10.63 9.37 8.68
CA ILE A 122 -10.31 10.39 7.68
C ILE A 122 -10.44 11.79 8.29
N PHE A 123 -11.51 12.07 9.02
CA PHE A 123 -11.76 13.37 9.64
C PHE A 123 -10.67 13.73 10.66
N PHE A 124 -10.39 12.83 11.62
CA PHE A 124 -9.35 13.07 12.62
C PHE A 124 -7.96 13.04 12.01
N GLY A 125 -7.70 12.12 11.09
CA GLY A 125 -6.42 12.02 10.37
C GLY A 125 -6.10 13.30 9.61
N HIS A 126 -7.09 13.92 8.96
CA HIS A 126 -6.91 15.22 8.31
C HIS A 126 -6.53 16.32 9.31
N LYS A 127 -7.23 16.41 10.45
CA LYS A 127 -6.93 17.40 11.50
C LYS A 127 -5.52 17.23 12.08
N VAL A 128 -5.09 15.99 12.31
CA VAL A 128 -3.73 15.70 12.80
C VAL A 128 -2.70 16.03 11.72
N HIS A 129 -2.94 15.64 10.47
CA HIS A 129 -2.02 15.90 9.36
C HIS A 129 -1.73 17.39 9.15
N LEU A 130 -2.72 18.27 9.37
CA LEU A 130 -2.52 19.72 9.27
C LEU A 130 -1.62 20.31 10.37
N LYS A 131 -1.44 19.61 11.49
CA LYS A 131 -0.68 20.09 12.66
C LYS A 131 0.75 19.55 12.75
N ILE A 132 1.07 18.49 12.01
CA ILE A 132 2.37 17.82 12.05
C ILE A 132 3.25 18.26 10.88
N SER A 133 4.55 18.33 11.11
CA SER A 133 5.50 18.61 10.02
C SER A 133 5.59 17.43 9.05
N ASP A 134 5.88 17.70 7.77
CA ASP A 134 6.14 16.67 6.75
C ASP A 134 7.23 15.67 7.23
N LYS A 135 8.24 16.14 7.97
CA LYS A 135 9.32 15.31 8.53
C LYS A 135 8.80 14.35 9.62
N THR A 136 8.02 14.86 10.56
CA THR A 136 7.43 14.06 11.66
C THR A 136 6.47 13.02 11.10
N PHE A 137 5.63 13.42 10.13
CA PHE A 137 4.68 12.52 9.48
C PHE A 137 5.41 11.36 8.79
N LYS A 138 6.42 11.66 7.96
CA LYS A 138 7.21 10.63 7.27
C LYS A 138 7.88 9.67 8.23
N LEU A 139 8.48 10.19 9.31
CA LEU A 139 9.11 9.36 10.33
C LEU A 139 8.10 8.42 11.00
N GLY A 140 6.91 8.92 11.36
CA GLY A 140 5.83 8.11 11.92
C GLY A 140 5.38 6.99 10.97
N VAL A 141 5.17 7.30 9.69
CA VAL A 141 4.82 6.30 8.67
C VAL A 141 5.94 5.25 8.54
N ALA A 142 7.21 5.68 8.55
CA ALA A 142 8.34 4.77 8.43
C ALA A 142 8.43 3.80 9.63
N ILE A 143 8.25 4.30 10.86
CA ILE A 143 8.28 3.48 12.08
C ILE A 143 7.13 2.46 12.08
N ILE A 144 5.90 2.90 11.80
CA ILE A 144 4.74 1.99 11.75
C ILE A 144 4.94 0.93 10.65
N THR A 145 5.49 1.32 9.51
CA THR A 145 5.78 0.38 8.42
C THR A 145 6.87 -0.63 8.80
N LEU A 146 7.91 -0.20 9.52
CA LEU A 146 8.98 -1.08 10.02
C LEU A 146 8.44 -2.06 11.07
N MET A 147 7.59 -1.60 11.98
CA MET A 147 6.93 -2.48 12.96
C MET A 147 6.05 -3.53 12.24
N ALA A 148 5.30 -3.10 11.23
CA ALA A 148 4.49 -4.00 10.41
C ALA A 148 5.38 -5.03 9.69
N SER A 149 6.49 -4.62 9.07
CA SER A 149 7.40 -5.55 8.38
C SER A 149 7.91 -6.65 9.30
N ILE A 150 8.35 -6.26 10.50
CA ILE A 150 8.85 -7.19 11.52
C ILE A 150 7.73 -8.17 11.93
N ASN A 151 6.53 -7.66 12.20
CA ASN A 151 5.39 -8.50 12.58
C ASN A 151 5.00 -9.51 11.50
N PHE A 152 4.95 -9.10 10.22
CA PHE A 152 4.64 -10.00 9.11
C PHE A 152 5.72 -11.08 8.92
N MET A 153 7.00 -10.72 9.06
CA MET A 153 8.09 -11.69 9.00
C MET A 153 7.99 -12.69 10.14
N PHE A 154 7.80 -12.24 11.40
CA PHE A 154 7.60 -13.15 12.53
C PHE A 154 6.43 -14.10 12.30
N LYS A 155 5.27 -13.59 11.86
CA LYS A 155 4.09 -14.41 11.59
C LYS A 155 4.33 -15.49 10.53
N ALA A 156 5.25 -15.27 9.59
CA ALA A 156 5.62 -16.26 8.58
C ALA A 156 6.49 -17.43 9.11
N PHE A 157 7.07 -17.30 10.31
CA PHE A 157 7.88 -18.37 10.92
C PHE A 157 7.12 -19.18 11.97
N TYR A 158 6.08 -18.61 12.58
CA TYR A 158 5.30 -19.24 13.67
C TYR A 158 3.94 -19.80 13.23
N ARG A 159 3.58 -19.68 11.95
CA ARG A 159 2.33 -20.17 11.36
C ARG A 159 2.65 -21.08 10.17
#